data_AF-A0A1L3Q3Q8-F1
#
_entry.id   AF-A0A1L3Q3Q8-F1
#
_cell.length_a   1.000
_cell.length_b   1.000
_cell.length_c   1.000
_cell.angle_alpha   90.00
_cell.angle_beta   90.00
_cell.angle_gamma   90.00
#
_symmetry.space_group_name_H-M   'P 1'
#
loop_
_entity.id
_entity.type
_entity.pdbx_description
1 polymer ?
#
loop_
_entity_poly.entity_id
_entity_poly.type
_entity_poly.pdbx_seq_one_letter_code
_entity_poly.pdbx_strand_id
1 'polypeptide(L)'
;MDSDENKTTTNVIMFAPNTWGEVLKFKHFAHPTYNFYPYGFSELVGVDGHFEKYTVLIGIAKRLVPRLAEDEEQLTKNGYSTAIHAKELTVIIEAIFCEFYSVLDCTRQVIHTIYGKYRGANVKKTSRLFKNAADEKIDERVPVEIRKALAESYGDWFPRLRDIRTAIVHSGIGFCSESKDGKISYFHDELGRKNGNVLAVNDIFEDISIYAEKVNMFIGCVFHTLNQTLDDVDTIQTCGIFGSFIYQRSVSPYEARDFHSGKCKSYESFEKGAMPRCPFAGTCGAYKRVLEQRNSSNEK
;
A
#
# COMPACT_ATOMS: atom_id res chain seq x y z
N MET A 1 51.68 -3.83 -5.88
CA MET A 1 50.85 -2.91 -5.10
C MET A 1 49.96 -2.20 -6.09
N ASP A 2 48.90 -2.88 -6.52
CA ASP A 2 47.78 -2.21 -7.18
C ASP A 2 46.70 -2.09 -6.13
N SER A 3 46.29 -0.84 -5.93
CA SER A 3 45.23 -0.42 -5.04
C SER A 3 43.93 -1.10 -5.45
N ASP A 4 43.47 -2.03 -4.60
CA ASP A 4 42.07 -2.46 -4.58
C ASP A 4 41.22 -1.22 -4.31
N GLU A 5 40.77 -0.61 -5.39
CA GLU A 5 39.76 0.44 -5.39
C GLU A 5 38.59 -0.06 -4.56
N ASN A 6 38.24 0.78 -3.60
CA ASN A 6 37.14 0.64 -2.67
C ASN A 6 35.82 0.54 -3.46
N LYS A 7 35.53 -0.63 -4.04
CA LYS A 7 34.23 -0.94 -4.65
C LYS A 7 33.23 -0.88 -3.52
N THR A 8 32.53 0.24 -3.43
CA THR A 8 31.31 0.37 -2.64
C THR A 8 30.37 -0.74 -3.07
N THR A 9 30.35 -1.82 -2.29
CA THR A 9 29.41 -2.91 -2.48
C THR A 9 28.03 -2.35 -2.20
N THR A 10 27.20 -2.26 -3.24
CA THR A 10 25.81 -1.85 -3.08
C THR A 10 25.11 -2.91 -2.24
N ASN A 11 24.79 -2.55 -1.00
CA ASN A 11 24.17 -3.40 -0.01
C ASN A 11 22.70 -3.00 0.10
N VAL A 12 21.78 -3.87 -0.32
CA VAL A 12 20.34 -3.59 -0.22
C VAL A 12 19.80 -4.33 1.00
N ILE A 13 19.43 -3.59 2.04
CA ILE A 13 18.74 -4.14 3.21
C ILE A 13 17.24 -4.18 2.90
N MET A 14 16.63 -5.36 3.09
CA MET A 14 15.20 -5.57 2.84
C MET A 14 14.43 -5.89 4.13
N PHE A 15 15.10 -6.46 5.14
CA PHE A 15 14.47 -6.76 6.42
C PHE A 15 14.57 -5.59 7.40
N ALA A 16 13.51 -4.81 7.47
CA ALA A 16 13.36 -3.67 8.39
C ALA A 16 11.96 -3.67 9.01
N PRO A 17 11.65 -4.64 9.90
CA PRO A 17 10.30 -4.79 10.45
C PRO A 17 9.76 -3.57 11.20
N ASN A 18 10.66 -2.75 11.75
CA ASN A 18 10.32 -1.48 12.40
C ASN A 18 9.81 -0.40 11.42
N THR A 19 10.01 -0.57 10.11
CA THR A 19 9.49 0.34 9.08
C THR A 19 8.31 -0.25 8.32
N TRP A 20 7.88 -1.47 8.65
CA TRP A 20 6.75 -2.10 7.98
C TRP A 20 5.44 -1.54 8.53
N GLY A 21 4.61 -1.02 7.63
CA GLY A 21 3.20 -0.78 7.92
C GLY A 21 2.43 -2.09 8.09
N GLU A 22 1.19 -1.99 8.56
CA GLU A 22 0.33 -3.14 8.89
C GLU A 22 0.12 -4.09 7.69
N VAL A 23 -0.10 -3.54 6.49
CA VAL A 23 -0.27 -4.31 5.24
C VAL A 23 0.99 -5.13 4.92
N LEU A 24 2.16 -4.49 5.00
CA LEU A 24 3.43 -5.12 4.67
C LEU A 24 3.79 -6.20 5.69
N LYS A 25 3.58 -5.92 6.99
CA LYS A 25 3.74 -6.94 8.04
C LYS A 25 2.85 -8.14 7.78
N PHE A 26 1.57 -7.92 7.48
CA PHE A 26 0.64 -9.01 7.17
C PHE A 26 1.12 -9.82 5.96
N LYS A 27 1.52 -9.15 4.87
CA LYS A 27 2.08 -9.78 3.67
C LYS A 27 3.29 -10.69 3.94
N HIS A 28 4.15 -10.32 4.88
CA HIS A 28 5.30 -11.14 5.25
C HIS A 28 4.93 -12.43 6.00
N PHE A 29 3.82 -12.45 6.73
CA PHE A 29 3.50 -13.50 7.70
C PHE A 29 2.15 -14.22 7.49
N ALA A 30 1.34 -13.81 6.51
CA ALA A 30 -0.02 -14.33 6.38
C ALA A 30 -0.12 -15.76 5.80
N HIS A 31 0.90 -16.23 5.06
CA HIS A 31 0.84 -17.50 4.34
C HIS A 31 0.79 -18.76 5.25
N PRO A 32 1.52 -18.84 6.37
CA PRO A 32 1.37 -19.96 7.31
C PRO A 32 -0.04 -20.07 7.91
N THR A 33 -0.71 -18.94 8.10
CA THR A 33 -2.02 -18.87 8.78
C THR A 33 -3.20 -19.01 7.83
N TYR A 34 -3.12 -18.38 6.66
CA TYR A 34 -4.21 -18.35 5.70
C TYR A 34 -3.81 -19.01 4.39
N ASN A 35 -4.71 -19.84 3.88
CA ASN A 35 -4.58 -20.41 2.56
C ASN A 35 -5.05 -19.38 1.50
N PHE A 36 -4.11 -18.57 1.02
CA PHE A 36 -4.35 -17.77 -0.17
C PHE A 36 -4.18 -18.66 -1.40
N TYR A 37 -5.28 -18.96 -2.10
CA TYR A 37 -5.19 -19.40 -3.50
C TYR A 37 -4.39 -18.36 -4.31
N PRO A 38 -3.78 -18.71 -5.47
CA PRO A 38 -2.86 -17.82 -6.21
C PRO A 38 -3.37 -16.38 -6.40
N TYR A 39 -4.69 -16.22 -6.58
CA TYR A 39 -5.34 -14.91 -6.69
C TYR A 39 -5.36 -14.12 -5.37
N GLY A 40 -5.61 -14.75 -4.22
CA GLY A 40 -5.74 -14.03 -2.94
C GLY A 40 -4.43 -13.36 -2.49
N PHE A 41 -3.27 -13.94 -2.80
CA PHE A 41 -1.98 -13.32 -2.50
C PHE A 41 -1.68 -12.16 -3.45
N SER A 42 -2.08 -12.26 -4.72
CA SER A 42 -1.98 -11.14 -5.67
C SER A 42 -2.77 -9.92 -5.20
N GLU A 43 -3.92 -10.13 -4.56
CA GLU A 43 -4.74 -9.04 -4.03
C GLU A 43 -4.10 -8.36 -2.82
N LEU A 44 -3.44 -9.14 -1.94
CA LEU A 44 -2.65 -8.59 -0.85
C LEU A 44 -1.48 -7.74 -1.36
N VAL A 45 -0.80 -8.18 -2.42
CA VAL A 45 0.20 -7.37 -3.13
C VAL A 45 -0.43 -6.13 -3.75
N GLY A 46 -1.65 -6.26 -4.28
CA GLY A 46 -2.41 -5.16 -4.88
C GLY A 46 -2.70 -4.01 -3.91
N VAL A 47 -3.01 -4.29 -2.64
CA VAL A 47 -3.26 -3.24 -1.63
C VAL A 47 -2.07 -2.26 -1.54
N ASP A 48 -0.86 -2.81 -1.37
CA ASP A 48 0.38 -2.05 -1.28
C ASP A 48 0.72 -1.37 -2.62
N GLY A 49 0.63 -2.12 -3.73
CA GLY A 49 0.97 -1.61 -5.06
C GLY A 49 0.06 -0.48 -5.55
N HIS A 50 -1.24 -0.52 -5.26
CA HIS A 50 -2.17 0.56 -5.60
C HIS A 50 -1.91 1.82 -4.75
N PHE A 51 -1.53 1.66 -3.48
CA PHE A 51 -1.17 2.80 -2.62
C PHE A 51 0.19 3.41 -3.02
N GLU A 52 1.16 2.59 -3.43
CA GLU A 52 2.43 3.05 -4.00
C GLU A 52 2.21 3.83 -5.31
N LYS A 53 1.35 3.35 -6.21
CA LYS A 53 0.95 4.08 -7.42
C LYS A 53 0.38 5.45 -7.10
N TYR A 54 -0.50 5.56 -6.11
CA TYR A 54 -0.97 6.87 -5.63
C TYR A 54 0.21 7.79 -5.27
N THR A 55 1.18 7.29 -4.51
CA THR A 55 2.36 8.07 -4.06
C THR A 55 3.19 8.58 -5.24
N VAL A 56 3.32 7.78 -6.30
CA VAL A 56 4.00 8.19 -7.53
C VAL A 56 3.16 9.20 -8.32
N LEU A 57 1.87 8.94 -8.50
CA LEU A 57 0.94 9.77 -9.26
C LEU A 57 0.79 11.16 -8.63
N ILE A 58 0.70 11.27 -7.31
CA ILE A 58 0.63 12.57 -6.63
C ILE A 58 1.90 13.38 -6.84
N GLY A 59 3.06 12.71 -6.87
CA GLY A 59 4.34 13.36 -7.22
C GLY A 59 4.36 13.86 -8.67
N ILE A 60 3.78 13.10 -9.60
CA ILE A 60 3.61 13.52 -11.01
C ILE A 60 2.66 14.73 -11.10
N ALA A 61 1.49 14.65 -10.47
CA ALA A 61 0.50 15.72 -10.47
C ALA A 61 1.10 17.05 -9.99
N LYS A 62 1.82 17.03 -8.87
CA LYS A 62 2.49 18.23 -8.33
C LYS A 62 3.54 18.83 -9.28
N ARG A 63 4.22 18.00 -10.09
CA ARG A 63 5.15 18.49 -11.12
C ARG A 63 4.46 19.07 -12.35
N LEU A 64 3.21 18.71 -12.60
CA LEU A 64 2.43 19.24 -13.72
C LEU A 64 1.82 20.61 -13.39
N VAL A 65 1.53 20.90 -12.12
CA VAL A 65 0.89 22.16 -11.69
C VAL A 65 1.56 23.42 -12.26
N PRO A 66 2.89 23.61 -12.16
CA PRO A 66 3.52 24.82 -12.69
C PRO A 66 3.37 25.02 -14.20
N ARG A 67 3.05 23.95 -14.94
CA ARG A 67 2.89 23.98 -16.41
C ARG A 67 1.52 24.49 -16.84
N LEU A 68 0.57 24.66 -15.91
CA LEU A 68 -0.73 25.27 -16.22
C LEU A 68 -0.58 26.73 -16.67
N ALA A 69 0.46 27.43 -16.23
CA ALA A 69 0.80 28.77 -16.70
C ALA A 69 1.07 28.80 -18.23
N GLU A 70 1.61 27.73 -18.81
CA GLU A 70 1.82 27.62 -20.25
C GLU A 70 0.48 27.54 -21.01
N ASP A 71 -0.51 26.84 -20.45
CA ASP A 71 -1.86 26.78 -21.03
C ASP A 71 -2.57 28.15 -20.96
N GLU A 72 -2.36 28.91 -19.87
CA GLU A 72 -2.90 30.26 -19.67
C GLU A 72 -2.22 31.29 -20.60
N GLU A 73 -0.90 31.21 -20.78
CA GLU A 73 -0.18 32.07 -21.71
C GLU A 73 -0.68 31.88 -23.14
N GLN A 74 -0.88 30.63 -23.58
CA GLN A 74 -1.45 30.33 -24.90
C GLN A 74 -2.83 30.96 -25.07
N LEU A 75 -3.70 30.82 -24.06
CA LEU A 75 -5.04 31.40 -24.08
C LEU A 75 -4.98 32.93 -24.18
N THR A 76 -4.11 33.56 -23.38
CA THR A 76 -3.91 35.01 -23.35
C THR A 76 -3.38 35.55 -24.68
N LYS A 77 -2.40 34.87 -25.27
CA LYS A 77 -1.72 35.31 -26.50
C LYS A 77 -2.55 35.07 -27.75
N ASN A 78 -3.23 33.93 -27.83
CA ASN A 78 -3.88 33.47 -29.06
C ASN A 78 -5.41 33.58 -29.01
N GLY A 79 -6.00 33.90 -27.85
CA GLY A 79 -7.44 33.80 -27.61
C GLY A 79 -7.97 32.35 -27.53
N TYR A 80 -7.08 31.35 -27.63
CA TYR A 80 -7.41 29.93 -27.52
C TYR A 80 -6.23 29.14 -26.93
N SER A 81 -6.53 28.02 -26.27
CA SER A 81 -5.55 27.04 -25.79
C SER A 81 -6.11 25.64 -25.98
N THR A 82 -5.22 24.67 -26.23
CA THR A 82 -5.62 23.24 -26.27
C THR A 82 -5.73 22.64 -24.86
N ALA A 83 -5.28 23.38 -23.84
CA ALA A 83 -5.29 23.03 -22.42
C ALA A 83 -4.64 21.65 -22.17
N ILE A 84 -3.46 21.44 -22.77
CA ILE A 84 -2.84 20.11 -22.78
C ILE A 84 -2.35 19.72 -21.40
N HIS A 85 -1.78 20.66 -20.63
CA HIS A 85 -1.27 20.39 -19.28
C HIS A 85 -2.41 20.25 -18.27
N ALA A 86 -3.48 21.04 -18.41
CA ALA A 86 -4.70 20.84 -17.64
C ALA A 86 -5.30 19.45 -17.86
N LYS A 87 -5.34 18.95 -19.10
CA LYS A 87 -5.81 17.59 -19.42
C LYS A 87 -4.89 16.51 -18.85
N GLU A 88 -3.57 16.65 -19.00
CA GLU A 88 -2.59 15.74 -18.41
C GLU A 88 -2.77 15.64 -16.88
N LEU A 89 -2.87 16.79 -16.20
CA LEU A 89 -3.10 16.86 -14.76
C LEU A 89 -4.41 16.18 -14.37
N THR A 90 -5.49 16.42 -15.13
CA THR A 90 -6.81 15.85 -14.88
C THR A 90 -6.77 14.32 -14.92
N VAL A 91 -6.15 13.73 -15.95
CA VAL A 91 -6.04 12.27 -16.07
C VAL A 91 -5.27 11.66 -14.89
N ILE A 92 -4.22 12.33 -14.42
CA ILE A 92 -3.45 11.86 -13.26
C ILE A 92 -4.28 11.94 -11.97
N ILE A 93 -5.04 13.02 -11.76
CA ILE A 93 -5.95 13.18 -10.62
C ILE A 93 -7.01 12.08 -10.63
N GLU A 94 -7.61 11.81 -11.77
CA GLU A 94 -8.64 10.78 -11.91
C GLU A 94 -8.09 9.37 -11.68
N ALA A 95 -6.86 9.11 -12.15
CA ALA A 95 -6.15 7.88 -11.85
C ALA A 95 -5.94 7.71 -10.34
N ILE A 96 -5.58 8.76 -9.59
CA ILE A 96 -5.42 8.70 -8.13
C ILE A 96 -6.69 8.20 -7.43
N PHE A 97 -7.86 8.73 -7.78
CA PHE A 97 -9.13 8.25 -7.21
C PHE A 97 -9.42 6.79 -7.56
N CYS A 98 -9.06 6.36 -8.76
CA CYS A 98 -9.16 4.96 -9.17
C CYS A 98 -8.23 4.07 -8.34
N GLU A 99 -7.01 4.51 -8.06
CA GLU A 99 -6.06 3.79 -7.21
C GLU A 99 -6.60 3.66 -5.77
N PHE A 100 -7.15 4.73 -5.18
CA PHE A 100 -7.79 4.65 -3.86
C PHE A 100 -8.91 3.62 -3.82
N TYR A 101 -9.79 3.59 -4.83
CA TYR A 101 -10.85 2.58 -4.88
C TYR A 101 -10.29 1.17 -5.07
N SER A 102 -9.21 1.02 -5.84
CA SER A 102 -8.55 -0.27 -6.08
C SER A 102 -7.92 -0.84 -4.82
N VAL A 103 -7.32 0.00 -3.96
CA VAL A 103 -6.87 -0.40 -2.61
C VAL A 103 -8.02 -1.04 -1.81
N LEU A 104 -9.22 -0.47 -1.86
CA LEU A 104 -10.39 -1.00 -1.15
C LEU A 104 -10.92 -2.30 -1.76
N ASP A 105 -10.88 -2.46 -3.08
CA ASP A 105 -11.28 -3.71 -3.74
C ASP A 105 -10.32 -4.85 -3.43
N CYS A 106 -9.00 -4.60 -3.48
CA CYS A 106 -7.99 -5.57 -3.05
C CYS A 106 -8.16 -5.93 -1.57
N THR A 107 -8.40 -4.94 -0.70
CA THR A 107 -8.67 -5.19 0.73
C THR A 107 -9.93 -6.04 0.92
N ARG A 108 -11.01 -5.77 0.17
CA ARG A 108 -12.22 -6.60 0.15
C ARG A 108 -11.91 -8.03 -0.28
N GLN A 109 -11.03 -8.25 -1.26
CA GLN A 109 -10.63 -9.62 -1.64
C GLN A 109 -9.87 -10.35 -0.54
N VAL A 110 -9.00 -9.66 0.19
CA VAL A 110 -8.33 -10.26 1.36
C VAL A 110 -9.37 -10.67 2.40
N ILE A 111 -10.31 -9.78 2.74
CA ILE A 111 -11.41 -10.08 3.66
C ILE A 111 -12.25 -11.27 3.15
N HIS A 112 -12.59 -11.29 1.86
CA HIS A 112 -13.31 -12.41 1.24
C HIS A 112 -12.52 -13.71 1.37
N THR A 113 -11.21 -13.69 1.09
CA THR A 113 -10.37 -14.90 1.14
C THR A 113 -10.36 -15.50 2.55
N ILE A 114 -10.26 -14.67 3.58
CA ILE A 114 -10.18 -15.10 4.97
C ILE A 114 -11.56 -15.46 5.54
N TYR A 115 -12.57 -14.64 5.27
CA TYR A 115 -13.88 -14.68 5.93
C TYR A 115 -15.06 -15.01 5.00
N GLY A 116 -14.84 -15.28 3.72
CA GLY A 116 -15.91 -15.46 2.71
C GLY A 116 -16.85 -16.62 3.00
N LYS A 117 -16.44 -17.62 3.78
CA LYS A 117 -17.35 -18.68 4.25
C LYS A 117 -18.47 -18.16 5.18
N TYR A 118 -18.32 -16.95 5.73
CA TYR A 118 -19.27 -16.35 6.65
C TYR A 118 -20.26 -15.41 5.94
N ARG A 119 -21.49 -15.36 6.48
CA ARG A 119 -22.58 -14.57 5.91
C ARG A 119 -22.18 -13.10 5.80
N GLY A 120 -22.48 -12.49 4.65
CA GLY A 120 -22.26 -11.07 4.41
C GLY A 120 -20.82 -10.69 4.00
N ALA A 121 -19.84 -11.58 4.18
CA ALA A 121 -18.43 -11.33 3.81
C ALA A 121 -18.08 -11.83 2.39
N ASN A 122 -18.72 -12.89 1.89
CA ASN A 122 -18.57 -13.34 0.50
C ASN A 122 -19.44 -12.49 -0.43
N VAL A 123 -18.87 -11.39 -0.89
CA VAL A 123 -19.47 -10.53 -1.90
C VAL A 123 -18.42 -10.13 -2.94
N LYS A 124 -18.86 -10.06 -4.20
CA LYS A 124 -18.00 -9.70 -5.33
C LYS A 124 -17.80 -8.19 -5.49
N LYS A 125 -18.67 -7.37 -4.89
CA LYS A 125 -18.67 -5.91 -5.04
C LYS A 125 -18.23 -5.25 -3.75
N THR A 126 -17.24 -4.35 -3.82
CA THR A 126 -16.75 -3.54 -2.67
C THR A 126 -17.88 -2.79 -2.01
N SER A 127 -18.72 -2.11 -2.79
CA SER A 127 -19.87 -1.38 -2.26
C SER A 127 -20.86 -2.25 -1.48
N ARG A 128 -20.99 -3.53 -1.85
CA ARG A 128 -21.86 -4.47 -1.15
C ARG A 128 -21.26 -4.90 0.19
N LEU A 129 -19.94 -5.04 0.30
CA LEU A 129 -19.30 -5.41 1.57
C LEU A 129 -19.50 -4.30 2.60
N PHE A 130 -19.18 -3.06 2.22
CA PHE A 130 -19.34 -1.89 3.08
C PHE A 130 -20.81 -1.70 3.49
N LYS A 131 -21.75 -1.84 2.54
CA LYS A 131 -23.19 -1.79 2.84
C LYS A 131 -23.63 -2.92 3.78
N ASN A 132 -23.15 -4.14 3.57
CA ASN A 132 -23.49 -5.26 4.45
C ASN A 132 -23.00 -5.01 5.89
N ALA A 133 -21.84 -4.35 6.06
CA ALA A 133 -21.35 -3.98 7.38
C ALA A 133 -22.26 -2.94 8.04
N ALA A 134 -22.62 -1.87 7.30
CA ALA A 134 -23.51 -0.81 7.77
C ALA A 134 -24.93 -1.32 8.10
N ASP A 135 -25.42 -2.30 7.35
CA ASP A 135 -26.71 -2.97 7.58
C ASP A 135 -26.64 -4.09 8.64
N GLU A 136 -25.51 -4.27 9.35
CA GLU A 136 -25.26 -5.33 10.34
C GLU A 136 -25.49 -6.77 9.83
N LYS A 137 -25.24 -6.99 8.53
CA LYS A 137 -25.45 -8.29 7.86
C LYS A 137 -24.22 -9.20 7.88
N ILE A 138 -23.05 -8.66 8.24
CA ILE A 138 -21.81 -9.43 8.35
C ILE A 138 -21.83 -10.25 9.64
N ASP A 139 -21.56 -11.54 9.50
CA ASP A 139 -21.45 -12.50 10.60
C ASP A 139 -20.46 -12.05 11.70
N GLU A 140 -20.78 -12.34 12.95
CA GLU A 140 -19.98 -11.94 14.13
C GLU A 140 -18.60 -12.59 14.20
N ARG A 141 -18.38 -13.68 13.46
CA ARG A 141 -17.06 -14.33 13.32
C ARG A 141 -16.08 -13.51 12.49
N VAL A 142 -16.54 -12.49 11.79
CA VAL A 142 -15.67 -11.43 11.27
C VAL A 142 -15.36 -10.47 12.42
N PRO A 143 -14.08 -10.18 12.71
CA PRO A 143 -13.69 -9.29 13.79
C PRO A 143 -14.50 -7.99 13.82
N VAL A 144 -14.87 -7.56 15.02
CA VAL A 144 -15.75 -6.40 15.22
C VAL A 144 -15.10 -5.12 14.70
N GLU A 145 -13.78 -5.02 14.79
CA GLU A 145 -12.96 -3.92 14.30
C GLU A 145 -13.09 -3.78 12.78
N ILE A 146 -12.99 -4.89 12.04
CA ILE A 146 -13.16 -4.90 10.58
C ILE A 146 -14.60 -4.52 10.21
N ARG A 147 -15.60 -5.06 10.91
CA ARG A 147 -17.01 -4.73 10.67
C ARG A 147 -17.30 -3.24 10.92
N LYS A 148 -16.78 -2.68 12.01
CA LYS A 148 -16.91 -1.26 12.35
C LYS A 148 -16.22 -0.37 11.32
N ALA A 149 -14.96 -0.66 10.97
CA ALA A 149 -14.23 0.11 9.98
C ALA A 149 -14.96 0.19 8.62
N LEU A 150 -15.56 -0.93 8.18
CA LEU A 150 -16.39 -0.97 6.98
C LEU A 150 -17.67 -0.13 7.13
N ALA A 151 -18.38 -0.26 8.25
CA ALA A 151 -19.64 0.44 8.50
C ALA A 151 -19.44 1.96 8.64
N GLU A 152 -18.45 2.38 9.42
CA GLU A 152 -18.09 3.79 9.62
C GLU A 152 -17.66 4.43 8.30
N SER A 153 -16.81 3.74 7.52
CA SER A 153 -16.41 4.24 6.20
C SER A 153 -17.60 4.38 5.25
N TYR A 154 -18.57 3.46 5.29
CA TYR A 154 -19.80 3.54 4.49
C TYR A 154 -20.67 4.74 4.88
N GLY A 155 -20.71 5.10 6.16
CA GLY A 155 -21.47 6.25 6.67
C GLY A 155 -20.80 7.62 6.45
N ASP A 156 -19.51 7.63 6.08
CA ASP A 156 -18.70 8.86 5.95
C ASP A 156 -18.27 9.09 4.49
N TRP A 157 -17.12 8.56 4.09
CA TRP A 157 -16.41 8.98 2.86
C TRP A 157 -16.53 7.99 1.69
N PHE A 158 -16.76 6.71 1.97
CA PHE A 158 -16.72 5.66 0.94
C PHE A 158 -17.77 5.83 -0.17
N PRO A 159 -19.05 6.19 0.11
CA PRO A 159 -20.05 6.38 -0.94
C PRO A 159 -19.64 7.46 -1.94
N ARG A 160 -19.03 8.55 -1.47
CA ARG A 160 -18.55 9.64 -2.33
C ARG A 160 -17.37 9.17 -3.18
N LEU A 161 -16.39 8.47 -2.60
CA LEU A 161 -15.28 7.89 -3.39
C LEU A 161 -15.77 6.93 -4.48
N ARG A 162 -16.74 6.06 -4.14
CA ARG A 162 -17.37 5.15 -5.11
C ARG A 162 -18.01 5.93 -6.25
N ASP A 163 -18.73 7.00 -5.94
CA ASP A 163 -19.43 7.79 -6.94
C ASP A 163 -18.43 8.54 -7.84
N ILE A 164 -17.36 9.10 -7.28
CA ILE A 164 -16.20 9.67 -8.01
C ILE A 164 -15.64 8.63 -8.99
N ARG A 165 -15.23 7.46 -8.50
CA ARG A 165 -14.68 6.39 -9.35
C ARG A 165 -15.67 5.93 -10.43
N THR A 166 -16.96 5.87 -10.10
CA THR A 166 -18.00 5.47 -11.07
C THR A 166 -18.09 6.46 -12.21
N ALA A 167 -18.13 7.76 -11.89
CA ALA A 167 -18.17 8.80 -12.91
C ALA A 167 -16.90 8.82 -13.76
N ILE A 168 -15.70 8.72 -13.16
CA ILE A 168 -14.44 8.71 -13.90
C ILE A 168 -14.38 7.53 -14.90
N VAL A 169 -14.84 6.34 -14.49
CA VAL A 169 -14.69 5.12 -15.31
C VAL A 169 -15.75 5.00 -16.41
N HIS A 170 -16.92 5.60 -16.23
CA HIS A 170 -18.04 5.54 -17.19
C HIS A 170 -18.26 6.87 -17.94
N SER A 171 -17.55 7.91 -17.49
CA SER A 171 -17.38 9.31 -17.92
C SER A 171 -16.62 9.59 -19.21
N GLY A 172 -16.66 10.86 -19.64
CA GLY A 172 -15.48 11.50 -20.23
C GLY A 172 -14.55 12.05 -19.14
N ILE A 173 -13.40 12.59 -19.55
CA ILE A 173 -12.42 13.22 -18.65
C ILE A 173 -13.01 14.52 -18.09
N GLY A 174 -12.72 14.83 -16.82
CA GLY A 174 -13.05 16.09 -16.19
C GLY A 174 -12.23 17.28 -16.69
N PHE A 175 -12.13 18.32 -15.87
CA PHE A 175 -11.32 19.50 -16.14
C PHE A 175 -10.65 19.99 -14.87
N CYS A 176 -9.37 20.35 -14.96
CA CYS A 176 -8.64 21.05 -13.91
C CYS A 176 -8.34 22.47 -14.35
N SER A 177 -8.38 23.40 -13.40
CA SER A 177 -7.93 24.77 -13.57
C SER A 177 -7.32 25.31 -12.30
N GLU A 178 -6.33 26.17 -12.43
CA GLU A 178 -5.79 26.94 -11.32
C GLU A 178 -6.69 28.15 -11.03
N SER A 179 -7.05 28.34 -9.76
CA SER A 179 -7.76 29.52 -9.28
C SER A 179 -6.79 30.66 -8.98
N LYS A 180 -7.32 31.87 -8.80
CA LYS A 180 -6.50 33.07 -8.51
C LYS A 180 -5.69 32.98 -7.20
N ASP A 181 -6.12 32.14 -6.26
CA ASP A 181 -5.43 31.86 -5.01
C ASP A 181 -4.45 30.67 -5.10
N GLY A 182 -4.19 30.17 -6.31
CA GLY A 182 -3.22 29.10 -6.58
C GLY A 182 -3.71 27.69 -6.25
N LYS A 183 -5.02 27.52 -6.04
CA LYS A 183 -5.62 26.20 -5.77
C LYS A 183 -5.99 25.55 -7.09
N ILE A 184 -5.88 24.22 -7.13
CA ILE A 184 -6.32 23.48 -8.30
C ILE A 184 -7.76 23.02 -8.09
N SER A 185 -8.65 23.63 -8.86
CA SER A 185 -10.05 23.22 -8.92
C SER A 185 -10.21 22.05 -9.87
N TYR A 186 -11.08 21.10 -9.52
CA TYR A 186 -11.48 19.98 -10.37
C TYR A 186 -12.98 19.96 -10.60
N PHE A 187 -13.34 19.72 -11.86
CA PHE A 187 -14.71 19.64 -12.36
C PHE A 187 -14.92 18.32 -13.10
N HIS A 188 -16.11 17.73 -12.93
CA HIS A 188 -16.55 16.60 -13.74
C HIS A 188 -18.07 16.61 -13.93
N ASP A 189 -18.52 16.57 -15.20
CA ASP A 189 -19.92 16.71 -15.60
C ASP A 189 -20.87 15.73 -14.88
N GLU A 190 -20.54 14.44 -14.88
CA GLU A 190 -21.43 13.42 -14.30
C GLU A 190 -21.51 13.50 -12.77
N LEU A 191 -20.44 13.95 -12.10
CA LEU A 191 -20.44 14.11 -10.64
C LEU A 191 -21.32 15.26 -10.19
N GLY A 192 -21.53 16.26 -11.05
CA GLY A 192 -22.42 17.36 -10.74
C GLY A 192 -23.92 17.08 -10.95
N ARG A 193 -24.26 16.26 -11.95
CA ARG A 193 -25.66 16.06 -12.35
C ARG A 193 -26.54 15.43 -11.27
N LYS A 194 -25.98 14.62 -10.37
CA LYS A 194 -26.76 13.94 -9.31
C LYS A 194 -27.33 14.87 -8.24
N ASN A 195 -26.74 16.04 -8.01
CA ASN A 195 -27.15 16.98 -6.96
C ASN A 195 -27.70 18.31 -7.52
N GLY A 196 -27.95 18.39 -8.84
CA GLY A 196 -28.38 19.64 -9.49
C GLY A 196 -27.31 20.74 -9.51
N ASN A 197 -26.08 20.42 -9.10
CA ASN A 197 -24.96 21.35 -8.96
C ASN A 197 -23.69 20.68 -9.48
N VAL A 198 -22.89 21.40 -10.25
CA VAL A 198 -21.56 20.97 -10.68
C VAL A 198 -20.71 20.55 -9.46
N LEU A 199 -20.11 19.35 -9.45
CA LEU A 199 -19.08 19.03 -8.45
C LEU A 199 -17.85 19.88 -8.79
N ALA A 200 -17.70 20.99 -8.08
CA ALA A 200 -16.50 21.80 -8.07
C ALA A 200 -15.76 21.49 -6.76
N VAL A 201 -14.69 20.72 -6.87
CA VAL A 201 -13.73 20.63 -5.76
C VAL A 201 -12.81 21.83 -5.91
N ASN A 202 -12.85 22.76 -4.95
CA ASN A 202 -12.07 23.99 -5.02
C ASN A 202 -10.56 23.74 -4.87
N ASP A 203 -10.19 22.75 -4.05
CA ASP A 203 -8.82 22.28 -3.87
C ASP A 203 -8.78 20.76 -3.97
N ILE A 204 -8.43 20.26 -5.15
CA ILE A 204 -8.39 18.82 -5.40
C ILE A 204 -7.25 18.12 -4.68
N PHE A 205 -6.18 18.84 -4.35
CA PHE A 205 -5.05 18.27 -3.60
C PHE A 205 -5.40 18.07 -2.13
N GLU A 206 -6.18 18.98 -1.55
CA GLU A 206 -6.76 18.82 -0.22
C GLU A 206 -7.71 17.60 -0.18
N ASP A 207 -8.64 17.49 -1.13
CA ASP A 207 -9.60 16.36 -1.19
C ASP A 207 -8.86 15.02 -1.38
N ILE A 208 -7.84 14.96 -2.25
CA ILE A 208 -6.96 13.78 -2.41
C ILE A 208 -6.26 13.43 -1.10
N SER A 209 -5.73 14.40 -0.36
CA SER A 209 -5.06 14.16 0.92
C SER A 209 -6.01 13.57 1.96
N ILE A 210 -7.25 14.08 2.01
CA ILE A 210 -8.29 13.56 2.90
C ILE A 210 -8.59 12.09 2.55
N TYR A 211 -8.80 11.75 1.27
CA TYR A 211 -9.03 10.35 0.90
C TYR A 211 -7.82 9.47 1.15
N ALA A 212 -6.59 9.95 0.91
CA ALA A 212 -5.38 9.20 1.21
C ALA A 212 -5.31 8.83 2.70
N GLU A 213 -5.59 9.78 3.59
CA GLU A 213 -5.64 9.54 5.03
C GLU A 213 -6.75 8.55 5.41
N LYS A 214 -7.97 8.76 4.91
CA LYS A 214 -9.12 7.89 5.20
C LYS A 214 -8.89 6.45 4.73
N VAL A 215 -8.34 6.27 3.52
CA VAL A 215 -7.98 4.95 2.97
C VAL A 215 -6.85 4.32 3.79
N ASN A 216 -5.80 5.09 4.14
CA ASN A 216 -4.69 4.60 4.94
C ASN A 216 -5.13 4.17 6.36
N MET A 217 -5.99 4.94 7.01
CA MET A 217 -6.58 4.59 8.30
C MET A 217 -7.44 3.34 8.21
N PHE A 218 -8.27 3.22 7.16
CA PHE A 218 -9.11 2.05 6.93
C PHE A 218 -8.27 0.77 6.75
N ILE A 219 -7.29 0.78 5.84
CA ILE A 219 -6.43 -0.40 5.65
C ILE A 219 -5.57 -0.67 6.88
N GLY A 220 -5.10 0.38 7.57
CA GLY A 220 -4.37 0.26 8.82
C GLY A 220 -5.19 -0.50 9.87
N CYS A 221 -6.45 -0.11 10.07
CA CYS A 221 -7.35 -0.81 10.99
C CYS A 221 -7.56 -2.28 10.59
N VAL A 222 -7.92 -2.53 9.32
CA VAL A 222 -8.17 -3.90 8.84
C VAL A 222 -6.95 -4.80 9.02
N PHE A 223 -5.78 -4.36 8.55
CA PHE A 223 -4.57 -5.17 8.59
C PHE A 223 -3.96 -5.26 9.98
N HIS A 224 -4.13 -4.25 10.84
CA HIS A 224 -3.80 -4.37 12.26
C HIS A 224 -4.59 -5.50 12.92
N THR A 225 -5.90 -5.55 12.70
CA THR A 225 -6.75 -6.63 13.22
C THR A 225 -6.34 -7.99 12.65
N LEU A 226 -6.03 -8.07 11.35
CA LEU A 226 -5.58 -9.32 10.73
C LEU A 226 -4.19 -9.77 11.22
N ASN A 227 -3.31 -8.85 11.58
CA ASN A 227 -2.00 -9.17 12.16
C ASN A 227 -2.12 -9.83 13.53
N GLN A 228 -3.19 -9.53 14.29
CA GLN A 228 -3.45 -10.13 15.60
C GLN A 228 -3.93 -11.60 15.50
N THR A 229 -4.35 -12.03 14.32
CA THR A 229 -4.87 -13.38 14.07
C THR A 229 -3.85 -14.30 13.40
N LEU A 230 -2.61 -13.84 13.22
CA LEU A 230 -1.51 -14.62 12.67
C LEU A 230 -1.03 -15.67 13.67
N ASP A 231 -0.78 -16.88 13.17
CA ASP A 231 -0.11 -17.93 13.93
C ASP A 231 1.35 -17.53 14.19
N ASP A 232 1.86 -17.83 15.38
CA ASP A 232 3.25 -17.57 15.74
C ASP A 232 4.18 -18.63 15.16
N VAL A 233 4.26 -18.66 13.83
CA VAL A 233 5.07 -19.61 13.05
C VAL A 233 6.22 -18.87 12.38
N ASP A 234 7.40 -19.47 12.48
CA ASP A 234 8.62 -18.99 11.83
C ASP A 234 8.45 -18.97 10.30
N THR A 235 8.75 -17.82 9.70
CA THR A 235 8.76 -17.64 8.24
C THR A 235 10.14 -17.24 7.76
N ILE A 236 10.46 -17.59 6.52
CA ILE A 236 11.71 -17.21 5.89
C ILE A 236 11.56 -15.80 5.33
N GLN A 237 12.37 -14.88 5.84
CA GLN A 237 12.42 -13.50 5.39
C GLN A 237 13.77 -13.18 4.75
N THR A 238 13.74 -12.42 3.66
CA THR A 238 14.95 -11.94 2.99
C THR A 238 15.55 -10.79 3.79
N CYS A 239 16.78 -10.95 4.26
CA CYS A 239 17.56 -9.91 4.92
C CYS A 239 17.97 -8.80 3.95
N GLY A 240 18.38 -9.18 2.74
CA GLY A 240 18.95 -8.29 1.75
C GLY A 240 19.72 -9.03 0.66
N ILE A 241 20.22 -8.26 -0.31
CA ILE A 241 21.08 -8.76 -1.39
C ILE A 241 22.47 -8.13 -1.21
N PHE A 242 23.48 -9.00 -1.10
CA PHE A 242 24.88 -8.60 -0.87
C PHE A 242 25.79 -9.38 -1.82
N GLY A 243 26.50 -8.67 -2.70
CA GLY A 243 27.39 -9.30 -3.67
C GLY A 243 26.69 -10.33 -4.58
N SER A 244 25.44 -10.06 -4.98
CA SER A 244 24.55 -10.95 -5.77
C SER A 244 23.98 -12.15 -5.02
N PHE A 245 24.18 -12.25 -3.70
CA PHE A 245 23.60 -13.32 -2.89
C PHE A 245 22.42 -12.83 -2.05
N ILE A 246 21.36 -13.63 -2.01
CA ILE A 246 20.19 -13.39 -1.16
C ILE A 246 20.45 -13.98 0.22
N TYR A 247 20.45 -13.13 1.24
CA TYR A 247 20.58 -13.57 2.61
C TYR A 247 19.23 -13.68 3.27
N GLN A 248 19.05 -14.69 4.13
CA GLN A 248 17.77 -15.02 4.71
C GLN A 248 17.86 -15.23 6.23
N ARG A 249 16.72 -15.04 6.89
CA ARG A 249 16.50 -15.37 8.30
C ARG A 249 15.18 -16.09 8.48
N SER A 250 15.06 -16.85 9.55
CA SER A 250 13.80 -17.36 10.09
C SER A 250 13.30 -16.39 11.16
N VAL A 251 12.05 -15.96 11.13
CA VAL A 251 11.47 -15.08 12.15
C VAL A 251 9.95 -15.22 12.19
N SER A 252 9.38 -15.17 13.39
CA SER A 252 7.93 -15.21 13.61
C SER A 252 7.31 -13.79 13.61
N PRO A 253 5.98 -13.65 13.40
CA PRO A 253 5.32 -12.34 13.43
C PRO A 253 5.43 -11.60 14.77
N TYR A 254 5.56 -12.32 15.89
CA TYR A 254 5.70 -11.74 17.23
C TYR A 254 7.14 -11.33 17.57
N GLU A 255 8.13 -12.03 17.00
CA GLU A 255 9.55 -11.71 17.16
C GLU A 255 9.98 -10.55 16.24
N ALA A 256 9.38 -10.41 15.06
CA ALA A 256 9.74 -9.40 14.05
C ALA A 256 9.45 -7.96 14.50
N ARG A 257 10.39 -7.37 15.24
CA ARG A 257 10.29 -6.03 15.83
C ARG A 257 11.35 -5.07 15.29
N ASP A 258 12.56 -5.56 15.08
CA ASP A 258 13.68 -4.76 14.59
C ASP A 258 14.63 -5.58 13.70
N PHE A 259 15.68 -4.92 13.21
CA PHE A 259 16.71 -5.55 12.37
C PHE A 259 17.42 -6.73 13.04
N HIS A 260 17.42 -6.82 14.37
CA HIS A 260 18.08 -7.87 15.12
C HIS A 260 17.21 -9.10 15.32
N SER A 261 15.91 -9.06 15.04
CA SER A 261 14.96 -10.18 15.17
C SER A 261 15.27 -11.40 14.28
N GLY A 262 14.90 -12.59 14.78
CA GLY A 262 14.97 -13.87 14.06
C GLY A 262 16.24 -14.68 14.30
N LYS A 263 16.45 -15.68 13.45
CA LYS A 263 17.64 -16.56 13.41
C LYS A 263 18.22 -16.56 12.01
N CYS A 264 19.53 -16.34 11.88
CA CYS A 264 20.18 -16.27 10.57
C CYS A 264 20.15 -17.65 9.88
N LYS A 265 19.46 -17.73 8.73
CA LYS A 265 19.37 -18.97 7.95
C LYS A 265 20.59 -19.18 7.05
N SER A 266 21.19 -18.08 6.59
CA SER A 266 22.40 -18.12 5.75
C SER A 266 23.71 -18.37 6.54
N TYR A 267 23.63 -18.53 7.87
CA TYR A 267 24.80 -18.69 8.74
C TYR A 267 25.76 -19.79 8.25
N GLU A 268 25.25 -21.00 8.01
CA GLU A 268 26.11 -22.12 7.59
C GLU A 268 26.82 -21.87 6.26
N SER A 269 26.15 -21.20 5.32
CA SER A 269 26.72 -20.89 4.02
C SER A 269 27.90 -19.94 4.14
N PHE A 270 27.89 -19.04 5.12
CA PHE A 270 29.02 -18.17 5.43
C PHE A 270 30.20 -18.96 6.00
N GLU A 271 29.95 -19.81 7.01
CA GLU A 271 31.01 -20.56 7.69
C GLU A 271 31.66 -21.63 6.81
N LYS A 272 30.90 -22.22 5.87
CA LYS A 272 31.41 -23.19 4.89
C LYS A 272 32.11 -22.53 3.69
N GLY A 273 32.17 -21.20 3.62
CA GLY A 273 32.75 -20.46 2.50
C GLY A 273 31.95 -20.55 1.19
N ALA A 274 30.72 -21.07 1.22
CA ALA A 274 29.84 -21.17 0.06
C ALA A 274 29.25 -19.81 -0.35
N MET A 275 29.25 -18.84 0.57
CA MET A 275 28.78 -17.48 0.36
C MET A 275 29.71 -16.49 1.07
N PRO A 276 29.88 -15.26 0.54
CA PRO A 276 30.62 -14.22 1.24
C PRO A 276 29.96 -13.93 2.59
N ARG A 277 30.79 -13.64 3.60
CA ARG A 277 30.30 -13.34 4.95
C ARG A 277 29.43 -12.08 4.93
N CYS A 278 28.33 -12.11 5.68
CA CYS A 278 27.44 -10.96 5.77
C CYS A 278 28.14 -9.71 6.32
N PRO A 279 28.00 -8.53 5.68
CA PRO A 279 28.64 -7.30 6.15
C PRO A 279 28.11 -6.85 7.52
N PHE A 280 26.94 -7.34 7.93
CA PHE A 280 26.34 -7.07 9.23
C PHE A 280 26.58 -8.17 10.27
N ALA A 281 27.41 -9.19 10.00
CA ALA A 281 27.61 -10.30 10.92
C ALA A 281 28.07 -9.87 12.32
N GLY A 282 28.83 -8.78 12.43
CA GLY A 282 29.31 -8.23 13.71
C GLY A 282 28.22 -7.55 14.56
N THR A 283 27.12 -7.10 13.95
CA THR A 283 26.06 -6.31 14.62
C THR A 283 24.68 -6.97 14.57
N CYS A 284 24.45 -7.91 13.66
CA CYS A 284 23.17 -8.59 13.47
C CYS A 284 22.84 -9.56 14.61
N GLY A 285 21.74 -9.31 15.33
CA GLY A 285 21.31 -10.16 16.44
C GLY A 285 20.91 -11.57 16.00
N ALA A 286 20.29 -11.70 14.82
CA ALA A 286 19.91 -12.99 14.26
C ALA A 286 21.12 -13.88 13.93
N TYR A 287 22.26 -13.31 13.54
CA TYR A 287 23.50 -14.05 13.32
C TYR A 287 24.14 -14.44 14.66
N LYS A 288 24.23 -13.50 15.62
CA LYS A 288 24.78 -13.74 16.96
C LYS A 288 24.07 -14.85 17.71
N ARG A 289 22.73 -14.89 17.67
CA ARG A 289 21.94 -15.97 18.32
C ARG A 289 22.30 -17.37 17.83
N VAL A 290 22.56 -17.53 16.53
CA VAL A 290 22.96 -18.83 15.97
C VAL A 290 24.37 -19.20 16.43
N LEU A 291 25.28 -18.23 16.45
CA LEU A 291 26.65 -18.43 16.95
C LEU A 291 26.66 -18.85 18.43
N GLU A 292 25.90 -18.17 19.28
CA GLU A 292 25.76 -18.47 20.71
C GLU A 292 25.19 -19.88 20.93
N GLN A 293 24.12 -20.25 20.21
CA GLN A 293 23.52 -21.59 20.31
C GLN A 293 24.49 -22.72 19.94
N ARG A 294 25.37 -22.50 18.95
CA ARG A 294 26.39 -23.49 18.56
C ARG A 294 27.50 -23.61 19.58
N ASN A 295 27.98 -22.49 20.12
CA ASN A 295 29.01 -22.50 21.15
C ASN A 295 28.52 -23.24 22.40
N SER A 296 27.28 -22.99 22.85
CA SER A 296 26.68 -23.71 23.98
C SER A 296 26.37 -25.19 23.70
N SER A 297 26.30 -25.61 22.42
CA SER A 297 26.10 -27.02 22.05
C SER A 297 27.41 -27.81 21.94
N ASN A 298 28.55 -27.12 21.76
CA ASN A 298 29.88 -27.73 21.73
C ASN A 298 30.52 -27.84 23.13
N GLU A 299 29.95 -27.18 24.13
CA GLU A 299 30.37 -27.25 25.54
C GLU A 299 29.62 -28.35 26.34
N LYS A 300 28.68 -29.07 25.71
CA LYS A 300 27.95 -30.22 26.26
C LYS A 300 28.39 -31.52 25.60
#